data_AF-A0AAU4QDT7-F1
#
_entry.id   AF-A0AAU4QDT7-F1
#
_cell.length_a   1.000
_cell.length_b   1.000
_cell.length_c   1.000
_cell.angle_alpha   90.00
_cell.angle_beta   90.00
_cell.angle_gamma   90.00
#
_symmetry.space_group_name_H-M   'P 1'
#
loop_
_entity.id
_entity.type
_entity.pdbx_description
1 polymer ?
#
loop_
_entity_poly.entity_id
_entity_poly.type
_entity_poly.pdbx_seq_one_letter_code
_entity_poly.pdbx_strand_id
1 'polypeptide(L)'
;MPAKGTPDHHDACRTTPHRKTSRPHDEADDLFIGPTLVTGLDNNSRIAREEIFGPVAVLLPFNDLDEAVHIANDTIYGLAATVFTTDLSRAHTMADRLQAGTVWINTVNQMSSGPLPFGGFKQSGLGREHGTDVIDAYTETKAIVVNL
;
A
#
# COMPACT_ATOMS: atom_id res chain seq x y z
N MET A 1 24.81 -35.62 30.49
CA MET A 1 23.76 -35.81 29.45
C MET A 1 22.45 -35.52 30.17
N PRO A 2 21.80 -34.34 30.04
CA PRO A 2 21.15 -33.79 28.82
C PRO A 2 21.33 -32.24 28.74
N ALA A 3 20.77 -31.40 27.86
CA ALA A 3 20.07 -31.46 26.57
C ALA A 3 20.36 -30.12 25.87
N LYS A 4 20.47 -30.15 24.53
CA LYS A 4 20.71 -29.00 23.64
C LYS A 4 19.62 -27.93 23.77
N GLY A 5 20.05 -26.67 23.77
CA GLY A 5 19.19 -25.49 23.72
C GLY A 5 18.51 -25.29 22.37
N THR A 6 17.30 -24.75 22.43
CA THR A 6 16.59 -24.12 21.31
C THR A 6 16.98 -22.63 21.26
N PRO A 7 17.29 -22.06 20.08
CA PRO A 7 17.53 -20.62 19.97
C PRO A 7 16.19 -19.87 19.87
N ASP A 8 15.98 -18.91 20.77
CA ASP A 8 14.88 -17.95 20.71
C ASP A 8 15.02 -17.05 19.47
N HIS A 9 14.01 -17.06 18.60
CA HIS A 9 13.93 -16.27 17.36
C HIS A 9 13.48 -14.81 17.58
N HIS A 10 13.73 -14.22 18.74
CA HIS A 10 13.15 -12.92 19.12
C HIS A 10 14.02 -11.67 18.83
N ASP A 11 15.21 -11.80 18.24
CA ASP A 11 16.19 -10.69 18.19
C ASP A 11 16.49 -10.15 16.78
N ALA A 12 15.45 -9.78 16.00
CA ALA A 12 15.63 -9.16 14.68
C ALA A 12 15.38 -7.64 14.64
N CYS A 13 14.80 -7.04 15.68
CA CYS A 13 14.58 -5.60 15.73
C CYS A 13 15.58 -4.92 16.66
N ARG A 14 16.85 -4.80 16.23
CA ARG A 14 17.79 -3.87 16.85
C ARG A 14 17.40 -2.46 16.45
N THR A 15 16.60 -1.82 17.30
CA THR A 15 16.39 -0.38 17.27
C THR A 15 17.74 0.33 17.42
N THR A 16 18.06 1.20 16.47
CA THR A 16 19.24 2.06 16.50
C THR A 16 19.30 2.79 17.86
N PRO A 17 20.44 2.79 18.59
CA PRO A 17 20.49 3.49 19.86
C PRO A 17 20.31 4.99 19.61
N HIS A 18 19.32 5.60 20.27
CA HIS A 18 19.15 7.05 20.28
C HIS A 18 20.47 7.70 20.69
N ARG A 19 21.16 8.31 19.72
CA ARG A 19 22.37 9.07 19.96
C ARG A 19 21.97 10.25 20.84
N LYS A 20 22.29 10.21 22.13
CA LYS A 20 22.16 11.37 23.03
C LYS A 20 23.08 12.47 22.53
N THR A 21 22.59 13.35 21.66
CA THR A 21 23.28 14.59 21.32
C THR A 21 22.95 15.63 22.37
N SER A 22 23.97 16.27 22.93
CA SER A 22 23.87 17.33 23.94
C SER A 22 23.38 18.68 23.39
N ARG A 23 22.48 18.66 22.40
CA ARG A 23 21.86 19.86 21.82
C ARG A 23 20.49 20.08 22.47
N PRO A 24 20.03 21.34 22.63
CA PRO A 24 18.66 21.59 23.05
C PRO A 24 17.71 20.85 22.10
N HIS A 25 16.75 20.12 22.65
CA HIS A 25 15.72 19.42 21.88
C HIS A 25 14.81 20.50 21.28
N ASP A 26 14.93 20.76 19.98
CA ASP A 26 13.87 21.48 19.26
C ASP A 26 12.66 20.54 19.22
N GLU A 27 11.44 21.05 19.43
CA GLU A 27 10.19 20.26 19.39
C GLU A 27 10.02 19.47 18.08
N ALA A 28 10.75 19.84 17.02
CA ALA A 28 10.82 19.13 15.76
C ALA A 28 11.54 17.76 15.84
N ASP A 29 12.46 17.58 16.78
CA ASP A 29 13.17 16.30 16.98
C ASP A 29 12.30 15.23 17.67
N ASP A 30 11.18 15.62 18.30
CA ASP A 30 10.29 14.72 19.06
C ASP A 30 9.31 13.92 18.19
N LEU A 31 9.04 14.35 16.95
CA LEU A 31 8.15 13.66 16.01
C LEU A 31 8.89 12.99 14.84
N PHE A 32 10.23 12.99 14.87
CA PHE A 32 11.01 12.40 13.80
C PHE A 32 11.06 10.86 13.91
N ILE A 33 10.64 10.18 12.85
CA ILE A 33 10.80 8.75 12.66
C ILE A 33 11.68 8.52 11.42
N GLY A 34 12.75 7.75 11.56
CA GLY A 34 13.66 7.45 10.46
C GLY A 34 13.07 6.47 9.43
N PRO A 35 13.49 6.53 8.15
CA PRO A 35 13.11 5.54 7.15
C PRO A 35 13.47 4.12 7.58
N THR A 36 12.51 3.21 7.49
CA THR A 36 12.65 1.84 7.99
C THR A 36 12.24 0.84 6.91
N LEU A 37 13.12 -0.11 6.59
CA LEU A 37 12.82 -1.25 5.73
C LEU A 37 12.81 -2.53 6.57
N VAL A 38 11.70 -3.25 6.54
CA VAL A 38 11.52 -4.53 7.24
C VAL A 38 11.53 -5.67 6.24
N THR A 39 12.31 -6.71 6.52
CA THR A 39 12.50 -7.87 5.64
C THR A 39 12.42 -9.17 6.44
N GLY A 40 12.31 -10.31 5.75
CA GLY A 40 12.31 -11.63 6.39
C GLY A 40 11.01 -12.02 7.10
N LEU A 41 9.92 -11.31 6.81
CA LEU A 41 8.58 -11.62 7.29
C LEU A 41 7.74 -12.28 6.20
N ASP A 42 6.66 -12.93 6.61
CA ASP A 42 5.60 -13.39 5.72
C ASP A 42 4.46 -12.35 5.60
N ASN A 43 3.56 -12.56 4.63
CA ASN A 43 2.41 -11.68 4.36
C ASN A 43 1.34 -11.70 5.47
N ASN A 44 1.41 -12.65 6.42
CA ASN A 44 0.48 -12.71 7.55
C ASN A 44 0.95 -11.88 8.75
N SER A 45 2.19 -11.37 8.72
CA SER A 45 2.69 -10.46 9.74
C SER A 45 1.83 -9.18 9.81
N ARG A 46 1.55 -8.71 11.03
CA ARG A 46 0.71 -7.52 11.25
C ARG A 46 1.22 -6.28 10.50
N ILE A 47 2.54 -6.09 10.48
CA ILE A 47 3.17 -4.95 9.81
C ILE A 47 3.02 -4.98 8.28
N ALA A 48 2.79 -6.15 7.68
CA ALA A 48 2.47 -6.30 6.26
C ALA A 48 0.97 -6.09 5.94
N ARG A 49 0.11 -6.11 6.97
CA ARG A 49 -1.36 -6.15 6.83
C ARG A 49 -2.06 -4.89 7.32
N GLU A 50 -1.49 -4.18 8.27
CA GLU A 50 -2.04 -2.96 8.88
C GLU A 50 -1.33 -1.70 8.31
N GLU A 51 -2.09 -0.63 8.06
CA GLU A 51 -1.52 0.64 7.61
C GLU A 51 -0.74 1.33 8.72
N ILE A 52 0.56 1.58 8.48
CA ILE A 52 1.46 2.21 9.47
C ILE A 52 1.39 3.74 9.43
N PHE A 53 1.14 4.30 8.24
CA PHE A 53 1.10 5.75 8.00
C PHE A 53 2.39 6.52 8.36
N GLY A 54 3.53 5.82 8.36
CA GLY A 54 4.87 6.36 8.60
C GLY A 54 5.88 5.92 7.54
N PRO A 55 7.15 6.32 7.64
CA PRO A 55 8.18 6.04 6.65
C PRO A 55 8.73 4.59 6.76
N VAL A 56 7.82 3.61 6.73
CA VAL A 56 8.11 2.19 6.91
C VAL A 56 7.65 1.40 5.68
N ALA A 57 8.53 0.56 5.14
CA ALA A 57 8.22 -0.36 4.05
C ALA A 57 8.52 -1.81 4.45
N VAL A 58 7.73 -2.75 3.95
CA VAL A 58 7.95 -4.20 4.11
C VAL A 58 8.32 -4.80 2.76
N LEU A 59 9.39 -5.59 2.71
CA LEU A 59 9.80 -6.32 1.51
C LEU A 59 9.42 -7.79 1.62
N LEU A 60 8.53 -8.23 0.73
CA LEU A 60 8.10 -9.62 0.62
C LEU A 60 8.60 -10.20 -0.71
N PRO A 61 9.41 -11.27 -0.71
CA PRO A 61 9.83 -11.95 -1.93
C PRO A 61 8.67 -12.76 -2.52
N PHE A 62 8.70 -12.96 -3.84
CA PHE A 62 7.81 -13.87 -4.58
C PHE A 62 8.60 -14.53 -5.71
N ASN A 63 8.13 -15.67 -6.21
CA ASN A 63 8.81 -16.50 -7.21
C ASN A 63 8.19 -16.36 -8.61
N ASP A 64 6.89 -16.09 -8.68
CA ASP A 64 6.17 -15.94 -9.94
C ASP A 64 5.04 -14.90 -9.86
N LEU A 65 4.43 -14.62 -11.01
CA LEU A 65 3.37 -13.61 -11.11
C LEU A 65 2.08 -14.01 -10.38
N ASP A 66 1.78 -15.30 -10.28
CA ASP A 66 0.58 -15.77 -9.60
C ASP A 66 0.71 -15.59 -8.09
N GLU A 67 1.87 -15.92 -7.54
CA GLU A 67 2.23 -15.65 -6.14
C GLU A 67 2.24 -14.14 -5.85
N ALA A 68 2.82 -13.32 -6.73
CA ALA A 68 2.81 -11.87 -6.56
C ALA A 68 1.39 -11.28 -6.51
N VAL A 69 0.51 -11.72 -7.42
CA VAL A 69 -0.90 -11.29 -7.43
C VAL A 69 -1.64 -11.77 -6.18
N HIS A 70 -1.37 -13.00 -5.73
CA HIS A 70 -1.97 -13.53 -4.50
C HIS A 70 -1.56 -12.70 -3.28
N ILE A 71 -0.25 -12.45 -3.10
CA ILE A 71 0.25 -11.61 -1.99
C ILE A 71 -0.36 -10.21 -2.05
N ALA A 72 -0.36 -9.58 -3.22
CA ALA A 72 -0.86 -8.21 -3.38
C ALA A 72 -2.38 -8.07 -3.16
N ASN A 73 -3.16 -9.08 -3.55
CA ASN A 73 -4.63 -9.07 -3.38
C ASN A 73 -5.09 -9.64 -2.04
N ASP A 74 -4.27 -10.41 -1.33
CA ASP A 74 -4.53 -10.87 0.04
C ASP A 74 -4.38 -9.68 1.01
N THR A 75 -5.39 -8.83 1.01
CA THR A 75 -5.54 -7.69 1.90
C THR A 75 -7.00 -7.21 1.86
N ILE A 76 -7.44 -6.57 2.95
CA ILE A 76 -8.74 -5.89 3.01
C ILE A 76 -8.73 -4.55 2.27
N TYR A 77 -7.55 -4.04 1.92
CA TYR A 77 -7.35 -2.77 1.22
C TYR A 77 -7.26 -2.97 -0.30
N GLY A 78 -7.35 -1.88 -1.04
CA GLY A 78 -7.29 -1.87 -2.51
C GLY A 78 -7.22 -0.46 -3.07
N LEU A 79 -6.44 0.43 -2.45
CA LEU A 79 -6.38 1.84 -2.88
C LEU A 79 -5.63 2.00 -4.19
N ALA A 80 -4.35 1.64 -4.21
CA ALA A 80 -3.50 1.75 -5.37
C ALA A 80 -2.42 0.67 -5.39
N ALA A 81 -1.87 0.39 -6.57
CA ALA A 81 -0.74 -0.51 -6.76
C ALA A 81 0.24 0.04 -7.81
N THR A 82 1.49 -0.39 -7.74
CA THR A 82 2.50 -0.09 -8.76
C THR A 82 3.17 -1.37 -9.22
N VAL A 83 3.35 -1.51 -10.54
CA VAL A 83 4.10 -2.60 -11.17
C VAL A 83 5.32 -2.02 -11.86
N PHE A 84 6.50 -2.53 -11.54
CA PHE A 84 7.75 -2.19 -12.23
C PHE A 84 8.16 -3.36 -13.13
N THR A 85 8.14 -3.15 -14.44
CA THR A 85 8.54 -4.16 -15.43
C THR A 85 8.84 -3.52 -16.78
N THR A 86 9.78 -4.11 -17.54
CA THR A 86 10.05 -3.73 -18.93
C THR A 86 9.23 -4.54 -19.94
N ASP A 87 8.50 -5.56 -19.47
CA ASP A 87 7.67 -6.43 -20.31
C ASP A 87 6.23 -5.89 -20.36
N LEU A 88 5.78 -5.49 -21.55
CA LEU A 88 4.46 -4.90 -21.77
C LEU A 88 3.32 -5.88 -21.47
N SER A 89 3.49 -7.15 -21.81
CA SER A 89 2.49 -8.19 -21.55
C SER A 89 2.32 -8.40 -20.05
N ARG A 90 3.43 -8.44 -19.30
CA ARG A 90 3.39 -8.52 -17.83
C ARG A 90 2.77 -7.28 -17.21
N ALA A 91 3.08 -6.09 -17.73
CA ALA A 91 2.49 -4.84 -17.24
C ALA A 91 0.95 -4.87 -17.30
N HIS A 92 0.39 -5.19 -18.47
CA HIS A 92 -1.06 -5.27 -18.63
C HIS A 92 -1.69 -6.46 -17.88
N THR A 93 -1.03 -7.62 -17.87
CA THR A 93 -1.51 -8.80 -17.12
C THR A 93 -1.60 -8.51 -15.61
N MET A 94 -0.59 -7.84 -15.05
CA MET A 94 -0.60 -7.46 -13.64
C MET A 94 -1.65 -6.37 -13.37
N ALA A 95 -1.76 -5.37 -14.23
CA ALA A 95 -2.75 -4.29 -14.07
C ALA A 95 -4.19 -4.80 -14.04
N ASP A 96 -4.52 -5.78 -14.87
CA ASP A 96 -5.85 -6.40 -14.92
C ASP A 96 -6.15 -7.26 -13.68
N ARG A 97 -5.13 -7.95 -13.14
CA ARG A 97 -5.30 -8.90 -12.03
C ARG A 97 -5.26 -8.26 -10.65
N LEU A 98 -4.70 -7.07 -10.51
CA LEU A 98 -4.59 -6.38 -9.22
C LEU A 98 -5.91 -5.70 -8.83
N GLN A 99 -6.38 -5.95 -7.62
CA GLN A 99 -7.63 -5.39 -7.09
C GLN A 99 -7.36 -4.03 -6.43
N ALA A 100 -7.02 -3.03 -7.24
CA ALA A 100 -6.73 -1.69 -6.80
C ALA A 100 -7.45 -0.63 -7.63
N GLY A 101 -7.76 0.51 -7.00
CA GLY A 101 -8.39 1.65 -7.63
C GLY A 101 -7.61 2.26 -8.79
N THR A 102 -6.30 2.37 -8.56
CA THR A 102 -5.35 2.91 -9.51
C THR A 102 -4.15 1.98 -9.58
N VAL A 103 -3.76 1.58 -10.79
CA VAL A 103 -2.53 0.82 -11.02
C VAL A 103 -1.59 1.64 -11.88
N TRP A 104 -0.40 1.93 -11.36
CA TRP A 104 0.67 2.59 -12.10
C TRP A 104 1.67 1.57 -12.64
N ILE A 105 2.15 1.79 -13.86
CA ILE A 105 3.21 1.00 -14.48
C ILE A 105 4.47 1.86 -14.56
N ASN A 106 5.59 1.36 -14.01
CA ASN A 106 6.90 2.02 -14.02
C ASN A 106 6.93 3.43 -13.43
N THR A 107 5.97 3.75 -12.56
CA THR A 107 5.92 5.00 -11.80
C THR A 107 5.12 4.82 -10.52
N VAL A 108 5.28 5.73 -9.56
CA VAL A 108 4.59 5.68 -8.27
C VAL A 108 4.03 7.07 -7.96
N ASN A 109 2.83 7.11 -7.39
CA ASN A 109 2.18 8.33 -6.93
C ASN A 109 2.11 9.45 -7.99
N GLN A 110 2.05 9.08 -9.28
CA GLN A 110 1.73 10.01 -10.34
C GLN A 110 0.22 10.23 -10.36
N MET A 111 -0.24 11.04 -9.41
CA MET A 111 -1.60 11.53 -9.37
C MET A 111 -1.73 12.66 -10.40
N SER A 112 -2.64 12.50 -11.36
CA SER A 112 -3.01 13.59 -12.24
C SER A 112 -4.22 14.28 -11.62
N SER A 113 -4.07 15.54 -11.20
CA SER A 113 -5.21 16.41 -10.89
C SER A 113 -5.92 16.73 -12.21
N GLY A 114 -6.75 15.81 -12.66
CA GLY A 114 -7.28 15.81 -14.03
C GLY A 114 -8.38 14.78 -14.25
N PRO A 115 -8.46 14.18 -15.47
CA PRO A 115 -9.60 13.36 -15.88
C PRO A 115 -9.58 11.94 -15.30
N LEU A 116 -8.51 11.53 -14.62
CA LEU A 116 -8.37 10.17 -14.12
C LEU A 116 -9.07 10.03 -12.76
N PRO A 117 -10.01 9.08 -12.61
CA PRO A 117 -10.66 8.82 -11.34
C PRO A 117 -9.67 8.20 -10.35
N PHE A 118 -9.87 8.50 -9.07
CA PHE A 118 -9.12 7.92 -7.96
C PHE A 118 -10.07 7.43 -6.87
N GLY A 119 -9.72 6.36 -6.18
CA GLY A 119 -10.54 5.80 -5.10
C GLY A 119 -10.33 4.31 -4.97
N GLY A 120 -10.58 3.75 -3.79
CA GLY A 120 -10.22 2.38 -3.49
C GLY A 120 -11.21 1.31 -3.92
N PHE A 121 -10.72 0.06 -3.95
CA PHE A 121 -11.51 -1.16 -3.88
C PHE A 121 -11.63 -1.59 -2.40
N LYS A 122 -12.54 -2.54 -2.14
CA LYS A 122 -12.71 -3.18 -0.83
C LYS A 122 -12.91 -2.14 0.29
N GLN A 123 -12.15 -2.22 1.39
CA GLN A 123 -12.26 -1.28 2.50
C GLN A 123 -11.49 0.03 2.28
N SER A 124 -10.81 0.20 1.14
CA SER A 124 -10.11 1.46 0.82
C SER A 124 -11.02 2.56 0.29
N GLY A 125 -12.33 2.33 0.16
CA GLY A 125 -13.28 3.38 -0.13
C GLY A 125 -14.50 2.90 -0.93
N LEU A 126 -15.44 3.82 -1.12
CA LEU A 126 -16.64 3.64 -1.95
C LEU A 126 -16.72 4.81 -2.94
N GLY A 127 -17.02 4.50 -4.20
CA GLY A 127 -17.08 5.49 -5.28
C GLY A 127 -15.69 5.91 -5.79
N ARG A 128 -15.65 7.06 -6.45
CA ARG A 128 -14.46 7.65 -7.05
C ARG A 128 -14.47 9.17 -6.88
N GLU A 129 -13.30 9.73 -6.70
CA GLU A 129 -13.01 11.16 -6.77
C GLU A 129 -12.27 11.47 -8.08
N HIS A 130 -12.18 12.76 -8.43
CA HIS A 130 -11.63 13.24 -9.70
C HIS A 130 -12.38 12.72 -10.94
N GLY A 131 -11.88 13.05 -12.13
CA GLY A 131 -12.48 12.64 -13.38
C GLY A 131 -13.92 13.13 -13.56
N THR A 132 -14.66 12.44 -14.41
CA THR A 132 -16.10 12.67 -14.58
C THR A 132 -16.93 11.94 -13.53
N ASP A 133 -16.40 10.84 -12.98
CA ASP A 133 -17.09 10.00 -11.99
C ASP A 133 -17.48 10.79 -10.73
N VAL A 134 -16.66 11.77 -10.33
CA VAL A 134 -16.95 12.62 -9.17
C VAL A 134 -18.20 13.47 -9.37
N ILE A 135 -18.58 13.81 -10.60
CA ILE A 135 -19.75 14.66 -10.87
C ILE A 135 -21.03 13.97 -10.42
N ASP A 136 -21.13 12.65 -10.61
CA ASP A 136 -22.27 11.85 -10.17
C ASP A 136 -22.40 11.84 -8.65
N ALA A 137 -21.29 11.90 -7.91
CA ALA A 137 -21.30 11.97 -6.45
C ALA A 137 -21.87 13.29 -5.89
N TYR A 138 -21.92 14.35 -6.71
CA TYR A 138 -22.42 15.68 -6.33
C TYR A 138 -23.70 16.09 -7.08
N THR A 139 -24.34 15.17 -7.82
CA THR A 139 -25.51 15.46 -8.66
C THR A 139 -26.70 14.57 -8.29
N GLU A 140 -27.91 15.13 -8.39
CA GLU A 140 -29.17 14.39 -8.15
C GLU A 140 -29.89 14.08 -9.47
N THR A 141 -30.22 12.80 -9.70
CA THR A 141 -30.93 12.37 -10.91
C THR A 141 -32.44 12.59 -10.77
N LYS A 142 -33.06 13.27 -11.75
CA LYS A 142 -34.51 13.51 -11.78
C LYS A 142 -35.15 12.87 -13.01
N ALA A 143 -36.09 11.94 -12.78
CA ALA A 143 -36.92 11.37 -13.84
C ALA A 143 -38.24 12.13 -13.97
N ILE A 144 -38.64 12.47 -15.19
CA ILE A 144 -39.93 13.10 -15.51
C ILE A 144 -40.61 12.25 -16.58
N VAL A 145 -41.84 11.80 -16.31
CA VAL A 145 -42.63 10.98 -17.24
C VAL A 145 -43.89 11.73 -17.60
N VAL A 146 -44.18 11.85 -18.91
CA VAL A 146 -45.36 12.52 -19.45
C VAL A 146 -46.18 11.52 -20.27
N ASN A 147 -47.48 11.41 -19.97
CA ASN A 147 -48.45 10.69 -20.79
C ASN A 147 -49.25 11.71 -21.60
N LEU A 148 -49.26 11.56 -22.93
CA LEU A 148 -49.92 12.46 -23.89
C LEU A 148 -51.20 11.83 -24.45
#